data_AF-A0A060N4U1-F1
#
_entry.id   AF-A0A060N4U1-F1
#
_cell.length_a   1.000
_cell.length_b   1.000
_cell.length_c   1.000
_cell.angle_alpha   90.00
_cell.angle_beta   90.00
_cell.angle_gamma   90.00
#
_symmetry.space_group_name_H-M   'P 1'
#
loop_
_entity.id
_entity.type
_entity.pdbx_description
1 polymer ?
#
loop_
_entity_poly.entity_id
_entity_poly.type
_entity_poly.pdbx_seq_one_letter_code
_entity_poly.pdbx_strand_id
1 'polypeptide(L)'
;MDKKTYSINLTLKELELIDGKVSEKAQIIINKAKQENSYGFELPIMNEILRKSEEIGELKWSYKTIRECKYCDKKYDYHRYPRSGRYHSRGDKNYNRPMYYHGIKFNQGFVTVQGHGDMCCDCEKKYNVIHRLIDYVIDNDLKIQIQKNDYKPSKYLKDKIQICYECGKEMKESEMGGVPTMMGDGYYKGICPYCGAKEKPFGKSHKTTDKFDVIFNPQFKDEVQKITQLVKQYNKNVENEREDGINIFQDKRDDNIFIIEENKWNNGYRKVIVFNVDKKVYKIGVFWEDRVELFADILKEYNYEIIDK
;
A
#
# COMPACT_ATOMS: atom_id res chain seq x y z
N MET A 1 -0.89 27.67 -42.10
CA MET A 1 -2.30 27.99 -41.80
C MET A 1 -2.52 27.77 -40.32
N ASP A 2 -2.59 28.84 -39.54
CA ASP A 2 -2.90 28.75 -38.11
C ASP A 2 -4.33 28.27 -37.92
N LYS A 3 -4.51 27.05 -37.42
CA LYS A 3 -5.82 26.53 -37.06
C LYS A 3 -6.27 27.25 -35.79
N LYS A 4 -7.41 27.94 -35.84
CA LYS A 4 -8.10 28.43 -34.64
C LYS A 4 -8.57 27.22 -33.82
N THR A 5 -8.14 27.16 -32.57
CA THR A 5 -8.52 26.12 -31.61
C THR A 5 -9.44 26.69 -30.52
N TYR A 6 -10.43 25.92 -30.11
CA TYR A 6 -11.37 26.25 -29.03
C TYR A 6 -11.31 25.17 -27.94
N SER A 7 -11.60 25.53 -26.69
CA SER A 7 -11.71 24.60 -25.56
C SER A 7 -13.08 24.73 -24.89
N ILE A 8 -13.68 23.59 -24.54
CA ILE A 8 -14.96 23.49 -23.83
C ILE A 8 -14.84 22.41 -22.75
N ASN A 9 -15.58 22.57 -21.65
CA ASN A 9 -15.70 21.55 -20.61
C ASN A 9 -16.98 20.74 -20.87
N LEU A 10 -16.87 19.42 -20.87
CA LEU A 10 -17.99 18.52 -21.12
C LEU A 10 -18.29 17.71 -19.86
N THR A 11 -19.59 17.52 -19.59
CA THR A 11 -20.08 16.58 -18.60
C THR A 11 -19.97 15.14 -19.12
N LEU A 12 -20.09 14.16 -18.22
CA LEU A 12 -19.98 12.76 -18.59
C LEU A 12 -21.07 12.31 -19.58
N LYS A 13 -22.30 12.83 -19.43
CA LYS A 13 -23.40 12.59 -20.37
C LYS A 13 -23.11 13.17 -21.76
N GLU A 14 -22.46 14.33 -21.83
CA GLU A 14 -22.08 14.93 -23.10
C GLU A 14 -20.93 14.17 -23.76
N LEU A 15 -19.99 13.61 -22.97
CA LEU A 15 -18.94 12.73 -23.49
C LEU A 15 -19.50 11.46 -24.14
N GLU A 16 -20.59 10.90 -23.60
CA GLU A 16 -21.26 9.73 -24.19
C GLU A 16 -21.85 10.01 -25.58
N LEU A 17 -22.30 11.24 -25.87
CA LEU A 17 -22.90 11.60 -27.16
C LEU A 17 -21.88 11.64 -28.31
N ILE A 18 -20.62 11.92 -27.97
CA ILE A 18 -19.49 12.02 -28.91
C ILE A 18 -18.61 10.77 -28.93
N ASP A 19 -18.97 9.75 -28.16
CA ASP A 19 -18.28 8.47 -28.11
C ASP A 19 -18.23 7.81 -29.51
N GLY A 20 -17.04 7.33 -29.90
CA GLY A 20 -16.78 6.74 -31.21
C GLY A 20 -16.73 7.73 -32.37
N LYS A 21 -16.94 9.04 -32.13
CA LYS A 21 -16.94 10.10 -33.16
C LYS A 21 -15.75 11.05 -33.05
N VAL A 22 -14.84 10.79 -32.12
CA VAL A 22 -13.65 11.62 -31.87
C VAL A 22 -12.37 10.90 -32.30
N SER A 23 -11.27 11.64 -32.38
CA SER A 23 -9.94 11.04 -32.62
C SER A 23 -9.60 9.98 -31.57
N GLU A 24 -8.77 9.00 -31.91
CA GLU A 24 -8.31 7.94 -30.99
C GLU A 24 -7.77 8.50 -29.65
N LYS A 25 -7.00 9.60 -29.70
CA LYS A 25 -6.47 10.25 -28.48
C LYS A 25 -7.57 10.76 -27.55
N ALA A 26 -8.63 11.34 -28.11
CA ALA A 26 -9.77 11.81 -27.35
C ALA A 26 -10.64 10.63 -26.86
N GLN A 27 -10.74 9.57 -27.67
CA GLN A 27 -11.46 8.35 -27.31
C GLN A 27 -10.86 7.67 -26.08
N ILE A 28 -9.53 7.70 -25.92
CA ILE A 28 -8.85 7.22 -24.70
C ILE A 28 -9.33 7.99 -23.46
N ILE A 29 -9.53 9.31 -23.56
CA ILE A 29 -10.01 10.13 -22.45
C ILE A 29 -11.47 9.80 -22.14
N ILE A 30 -12.31 9.63 -23.15
CA ILE A 30 -13.72 9.23 -22.98
C ILE A 30 -13.80 7.86 -22.30
N ASN A 31 -13.02 6.88 -22.75
CA ASN A 31 -12.98 5.54 -22.16
C ASN A 31 -12.55 5.59 -20.69
N LYS A 32 -11.56 6.43 -20.34
CA LYS A 32 -11.15 6.65 -18.95
C LYS A 32 -12.26 7.24 -18.09
N ALA A 33 -12.98 8.25 -18.60
CA ALA A 33 -14.10 8.85 -17.90
C ALA A 33 -15.25 7.85 -17.69
N LYS A 34 -15.53 7.01 -18.70
CA LYS A 34 -16.53 5.93 -18.60
C LYS A 34 -16.14 4.89 -17.55
N GLN A 35 -14.88 4.47 -17.54
CA GLN A 35 -14.37 3.55 -16.53
C GLN A 35 -14.49 4.15 -15.13
N GLU A 36 -14.10 5.41 -14.92
CA GLU A 36 -14.30 6.10 -13.63
C GLU A 36 -15.77 6.08 -13.22
N ASN A 37 -16.70 6.40 -14.12
CA ASN A 37 -18.12 6.39 -13.79
C ASN A 37 -18.68 4.99 -13.47
N SER A 38 -18.09 3.93 -14.05
CA SER A 38 -18.55 2.55 -13.88
C SER A 38 -18.42 2.02 -12.44
N TYR A 39 -17.54 2.60 -11.62
CA TYR A 39 -17.38 2.18 -10.22
C TYR A 39 -18.57 2.56 -9.33
N GLY A 40 -19.40 3.51 -9.77
CA GLY A 40 -20.69 3.82 -9.13
C GLY A 40 -20.62 4.59 -7.81
N PHE A 41 -19.47 5.14 -7.41
CA PHE A 41 -19.44 6.01 -6.22
C PHE A 41 -20.04 7.38 -6.51
N GLU A 42 -20.82 7.87 -5.55
CA GLU A 42 -21.38 9.24 -5.57
C GLU A 42 -20.31 10.33 -5.49
N LEU A 43 -19.20 10.04 -4.81
CA LEU A 43 -18.07 10.96 -4.69
C LEU A 43 -17.11 10.73 -5.88
N PRO A 44 -16.98 11.67 -6.82
CA PRO A 44 -16.18 11.45 -8.04
C PRO A 44 -14.71 11.16 -7.76
N ILE A 45 -14.17 11.68 -6.65
CA ILE A 45 -12.78 11.41 -6.25
C ILE A 45 -12.54 9.94 -5.92
N MET A 46 -13.53 9.20 -5.42
CA MET A 46 -13.38 7.78 -5.12
C MET A 46 -13.20 6.97 -6.41
N ASN A 47 -14.01 7.29 -7.43
CA ASN A 47 -13.91 6.71 -8.76
C ASN A 47 -12.53 6.99 -9.39
N GLU A 48 -12.05 8.23 -9.29
CA GLU A 48 -10.72 8.62 -9.76
C GLU A 48 -9.60 7.86 -9.02
N ILE A 49 -9.72 7.71 -7.70
CA ILE A 49 -8.77 6.96 -6.88
C ILE A 49 -8.72 5.50 -7.30
N LEU A 50 -9.87 4.85 -7.52
CA LEU A 50 -9.91 3.44 -7.95
C LEU A 50 -9.27 3.25 -9.31
N ARG A 51 -9.62 4.06 -10.32
CA ARG A 51 -8.97 3.98 -11.64
C ARG A 51 -7.45 4.12 -11.53
N LYS A 52 -6.98 5.11 -10.77
CA LYS A 52 -5.53 5.30 -10.55
C LYS A 52 -4.92 4.11 -9.82
N SER A 53 -5.64 3.51 -8.88
CA SER A 53 -5.17 2.35 -8.12
C SER A 53 -5.06 1.11 -9.02
N GLU A 54 -5.98 0.92 -9.97
CA GLU A 54 -5.88 -0.14 -11.00
C GLU A 54 -4.69 0.10 -11.93
N GLU A 55 -4.48 1.34 -12.39
CA GLU A 55 -3.35 1.69 -13.27
C GLU A 55 -2.00 1.46 -12.58
N ILE A 56 -1.90 1.71 -11.27
CA ILE A 56 -0.65 1.57 -10.51
C ILE A 56 -0.53 0.18 -9.86
N GLY A 57 -1.63 -0.56 -9.69
CA GLY A 57 -1.69 -1.83 -8.97
C GLY A 57 -1.65 -1.70 -7.45
N GLU A 58 -1.78 -0.49 -6.90
CA GLU A 58 -1.75 -0.25 -5.46
C GLU A 58 -2.68 0.89 -5.03
N LEU A 59 -3.30 0.74 -3.87
CA LEU A 59 -4.06 1.77 -3.17
C LEU A 59 -3.24 2.23 -1.96
N LYS A 60 -2.68 3.44 -2.04
CA LYS A 60 -1.91 4.06 -0.97
C LYS A 60 -2.51 5.40 -0.57
N TRP A 61 -2.35 5.76 0.69
CA TRP A 61 -2.70 7.08 1.18
C TRP A 61 -1.66 7.62 2.15
N SER A 62 -1.53 8.93 2.17
CA SER A 62 -0.67 9.64 3.11
C SER A 62 -1.38 10.86 3.65
N TYR A 63 -1.15 11.13 4.93
CA TYR A 63 -1.64 12.34 5.57
C TYR A 63 -0.74 13.52 5.20
N LYS A 64 -1.37 14.63 4.84
CA LYS A 64 -0.70 15.85 4.40
C LYS A 64 -1.40 17.08 4.89
N THR A 65 -0.67 18.19 4.89
CA THR A 65 -1.25 19.51 5.10
C THR A 65 -1.81 20.05 3.79
N ILE A 66 -3.09 20.43 3.81
CA ILE A 66 -3.82 21.00 2.68
C ILE A 66 -4.25 22.43 2.99
N ARG A 67 -4.42 23.24 1.95
CA ARG A 67 -4.85 24.64 2.07
C ARG A 67 -6.36 24.82 1.90
N GLU A 68 -6.99 23.92 1.17
CA GLU A 68 -8.43 23.93 0.91
C GLU A 68 -8.94 22.50 0.75
N CYS A 69 -10.23 22.32 0.94
CA CYS A 69 -10.94 21.08 0.69
C CYS A 69 -12.10 21.35 -0.27
N LYS A 70 -12.18 20.60 -1.37
CA LYS A 70 -13.28 20.75 -2.36
C LYS A 70 -14.62 20.22 -1.85
N TYR A 71 -14.65 19.53 -0.71
CA TYR A 71 -15.81 18.80 -0.18
C TYR A 71 -16.38 19.38 1.12
N CYS A 72 -15.82 20.48 1.62
CA CYS A 72 -16.33 21.21 2.78
C CYS A 72 -15.94 22.69 2.72
N ASP A 73 -16.34 23.46 3.74
CA ASP A 73 -16.13 24.91 3.78
C ASP A 73 -14.70 25.35 4.10
N LYS A 74 -13.75 24.42 4.21
CA LYS A 74 -12.33 24.73 4.45
C LYS A 74 -11.73 25.33 3.17
N LYS A 75 -11.68 26.65 3.12
CA LYS A 75 -11.10 27.43 2.03
C LYS A 75 -9.71 27.94 2.38
N TYR A 76 -8.96 28.28 1.35
CA TYR A 76 -7.66 28.90 1.51
C TYR A 76 -7.77 30.25 2.23
N ASP A 77 -7.11 30.37 3.38
CA ASP A 77 -7.01 31.62 4.12
C ASP A 77 -5.66 31.75 4.85
N TYR A 78 -5.46 32.89 5.51
CA TYR A 78 -4.25 33.23 6.24
C TYR A 78 -4.58 33.58 7.69
N HIS A 79 -3.65 33.27 8.59
CA HIS A 79 -3.77 33.77 9.96
C HIS A 79 -3.78 35.29 9.97
N ARG A 80 -4.57 35.88 10.87
CA ARG A 80 -4.62 37.33 11.04
C ARG A 80 -3.59 37.78 12.07
N TYR A 81 -3.02 38.96 11.89
CA TYR A 81 -2.10 39.53 12.87
C TYR A 81 -2.81 39.76 14.21
N PRO A 82 -2.33 39.19 15.32
CA PRO A 82 -3.00 39.33 16.62
C PRO A 82 -2.80 40.72 17.24
N ARG A 83 -1.77 41.47 16.80
CA ARG A 83 -1.40 42.80 17.28
C ARG A 83 -0.95 43.66 16.09
N SER A 84 -1.11 44.97 16.21
CA SER A 84 -0.57 45.93 15.24
C SER A 84 0.95 46.03 15.38
N GLY A 85 1.63 46.22 14.25
CA GLY A 85 3.07 46.43 14.17
C GLY A 85 3.39 47.61 13.26
N ARG A 86 4.68 47.83 12.96
CA ARG A 86 5.13 48.96 12.12
C ARG A 86 4.60 48.91 10.68
N TYR A 87 4.35 47.71 10.14
CA TYR A 87 4.00 47.48 8.73
C TYR A 87 2.67 46.72 8.52
N HIS A 88 1.89 46.51 9.58
CA HIS A 88 0.61 45.81 9.51
C HIS A 88 -0.28 46.19 10.69
N SER A 89 -1.59 46.10 10.51
CA SER A 89 -2.58 46.32 11.57
C SER A 89 -3.06 45.00 12.17
N ARG A 90 -3.55 45.05 13.42
CA ARG A 90 -4.27 43.92 14.02
C ARG A 90 -5.47 43.57 13.15
N GLY A 91 -5.64 42.29 12.82
CA GLY A 91 -6.73 41.80 11.99
C GLY A 91 -6.41 41.68 10.49
N ASP A 92 -5.32 42.30 10.03
CA ASP A 92 -4.83 42.14 8.66
C ASP A 92 -4.39 40.69 8.41
N LYS A 93 -4.58 40.22 7.17
CA LYS A 93 -4.11 38.89 6.77
C LYS A 93 -2.59 38.86 6.75
N ASN A 94 -2.02 37.85 7.40
CA ASN A 94 -0.60 37.59 7.36
C ASN A 94 -0.28 36.64 6.20
N TYR A 95 0.06 37.19 5.03
CA TYR A 95 0.38 36.41 3.83
C TYR A 95 1.60 35.47 4.01
N ASN A 96 2.42 35.68 5.05
CA ASN A 96 3.51 34.78 5.39
C ASN A 96 3.07 33.59 6.24
N ARG A 97 1.81 33.55 6.71
CA ARG A 97 1.26 32.50 7.57
C ARG A 97 -0.07 31.97 7.00
N PRO A 98 -0.03 31.20 5.90
CA PRO A 98 -1.21 30.52 5.39
C PRO A 98 -1.75 29.52 6.43
N MET A 99 -3.06 29.38 6.47
CA MET A 99 -3.72 28.34 7.25
C MET A 99 -3.57 26.99 6.54
N TYR A 100 -3.29 25.96 7.33
CA TYR A 100 -3.21 24.59 6.85
C TYR A 100 -4.18 23.72 7.64
N TYR A 101 -4.75 22.75 6.94
CA TYR A 101 -5.65 21.75 7.49
C TYR A 101 -5.04 20.36 7.33
N HIS A 102 -5.43 19.44 8.20
CA HIS A 102 -5.12 18.03 8.01
C HIS A 102 -5.95 17.47 6.87
N GLY A 103 -5.27 16.90 5.88
CA GLY A 103 -5.85 16.25 4.74
C GLY A 103 -5.16 14.94 4.39
N ILE A 104 -5.68 14.33 3.35
CA ILE A 104 -5.23 13.05 2.83
C ILE A 104 -4.97 13.17 1.34
N LYS A 105 -3.93 12.47 0.89
CA LYS A 105 -3.59 12.31 -0.51
C LYS A 105 -3.51 10.82 -0.84
N PHE A 106 -4.28 10.39 -1.82
CA PHE A 106 -4.28 9.04 -2.34
C PHE A 106 -3.32 8.94 -3.53
N ASN A 107 -2.70 7.77 -3.70
CA ASN A 107 -1.82 7.39 -4.81
C ASN A 107 -0.84 8.49 -5.20
N GLN A 108 -0.13 8.98 -4.19
CA GLN A 108 0.78 10.10 -4.34
C GLN A 108 1.97 9.72 -5.21
N GLY A 109 2.18 10.51 -6.28
CA GLY A 109 3.37 10.38 -7.12
C GLY A 109 4.66 10.89 -6.44
N PHE A 110 5.78 10.75 -7.16
CA PHE A 110 7.09 11.18 -6.69
C PHE A 110 7.17 12.68 -6.39
N VAL A 111 6.58 13.51 -7.27
CA VAL A 111 6.53 14.96 -7.07
C VAL A 111 5.38 15.31 -6.13
N THR A 112 5.70 16.07 -5.10
CA THR A 112 4.71 16.49 -4.10
C THR A 112 4.65 17.99 -3.98
N VAL A 113 3.42 18.53 -4.06
CA VAL A 113 3.18 19.97 -3.90
C VAL A 113 2.56 20.19 -2.53
N GLN A 114 3.17 21.08 -1.73
CA GLN A 114 2.66 21.42 -0.40
C GLN A 114 1.31 22.14 -0.49
N GLY A 115 0.40 21.86 0.44
CA GLY A 115 -0.90 22.50 0.49
C GLY A 115 -1.95 21.90 -0.47
N HIS A 116 -1.58 20.91 -1.28
CA HIS A 116 -2.51 20.19 -2.15
C HIS A 116 -2.76 18.77 -1.62
N GLY A 117 -4.05 18.39 -1.56
CA GLY A 117 -4.51 17.05 -1.22
C GLY A 117 -5.83 16.75 -1.93
N ASP A 118 -6.35 15.53 -1.72
CA ASP A 118 -7.62 15.13 -2.35
C ASP A 118 -8.81 15.59 -1.50
N MET A 119 -8.72 15.42 -0.18
CA MET A 119 -9.75 15.86 0.76
C MET A 119 -9.17 16.12 2.15
N CYS A 120 -9.94 16.82 3.00
CA CYS A 120 -9.59 16.96 4.41
C CYS A 120 -9.93 15.68 5.21
N CYS A 121 -9.25 15.45 6.33
CA CYS A 121 -9.48 14.26 7.16
C CYS A 121 -10.91 14.19 7.71
N ASP A 122 -11.57 15.33 7.92
CA ASP A 122 -12.95 15.35 8.42
C ASP A 122 -13.93 14.85 7.34
N CYS A 123 -13.70 15.20 6.07
CA CYS A 123 -14.48 14.70 4.94
C CYS A 123 -14.23 13.21 4.72
N GLU A 124 -12.96 12.79 4.79
CA GLU A 124 -12.56 11.38 4.68
C GLU A 124 -13.32 10.53 5.70
N LYS A 125 -13.31 10.94 6.98
CA LYS A 125 -14.06 10.26 8.06
C LYS A 125 -15.56 10.33 7.87
N LYS A 126 -16.11 11.51 7.53
CA LYS A 126 -17.55 11.71 7.33
C LYS A 126 -18.12 10.77 6.26
N TYR A 127 -17.41 10.60 5.16
CA TYR A 127 -17.83 9.75 4.05
C TYR A 127 -17.25 8.33 4.10
N ASN A 128 -16.49 8.01 5.15
CA ASN A 128 -15.82 6.73 5.36
C ASN A 128 -15.03 6.25 4.13
N VAL A 129 -14.27 7.16 3.52
CA VAL A 129 -13.73 6.97 2.17
C VAL A 129 -12.75 5.81 2.11
N ILE A 130 -11.82 5.69 3.06
CA ILE A 130 -10.82 4.62 3.05
C ILE A 130 -11.48 3.24 3.12
N HIS A 131 -12.38 3.01 4.08
CA HIS A 131 -13.02 1.71 4.24
C HIS A 131 -13.90 1.36 3.03
N ARG A 132 -14.67 2.32 2.50
CA ARG A 132 -15.49 2.07 1.30
C ARG A 132 -14.66 1.72 0.07
N LEU A 133 -13.49 2.33 -0.09
CA LEU A 133 -12.54 1.95 -1.16
C LEU A 133 -12.00 0.54 -0.94
N ILE A 134 -11.61 0.20 0.29
CA ILE A 134 -11.11 -1.14 0.64
C ILE A 134 -12.18 -2.21 0.41
N ASP A 135 -13.40 -1.98 0.89
CA ASP A 135 -14.53 -2.89 0.72
C ASP A 135 -14.79 -3.14 -0.77
N TYR A 136 -14.85 -2.08 -1.58
CA TYR A 136 -15.08 -2.22 -3.00
C TYR A 136 -13.98 -3.00 -3.73
N VAL A 137 -12.71 -2.76 -3.37
CA VAL A 137 -11.58 -3.52 -3.93
C VAL A 137 -11.70 -5.01 -3.60
N ILE A 138 -12.11 -5.35 -2.38
CA ILE A 138 -12.22 -6.74 -1.94
C ILE A 138 -13.47 -7.41 -2.53
N ASP A 139 -14.61 -6.76 -2.45
CA ASP A 139 -15.91 -7.31 -2.87
C ASP A 139 -15.98 -7.54 -4.39
N ASN A 140 -15.29 -6.70 -5.18
CA ASN A 140 -15.19 -6.85 -6.63
C ASN A 140 -13.93 -7.60 -7.08
N ASP A 141 -13.15 -8.16 -6.15
CA ASP A 141 -11.91 -8.90 -6.41
C ASP A 141 -10.91 -8.13 -7.31
N LEU A 142 -10.79 -6.81 -7.11
CA LEU A 142 -9.87 -5.99 -7.88
C LEU A 142 -8.43 -6.37 -7.54
N LYS A 143 -7.61 -6.52 -8.58
CA LYS A 143 -6.18 -6.92 -8.48
C LYS A 143 -5.29 -5.76 -8.02
N ILE A 144 -5.60 -5.19 -6.86
CA ILE A 144 -4.94 -4.02 -6.30
C ILE A 144 -4.36 -4.39 -4.93
N GLN A 145 -3.09 -4.05 -4.70
CA GLN A 145 -2.49 -4.14 -3.38
C GLN A 145 -2.95 -2.96 -2.51
N ILE A 146 -3.53 -3.24 -1.36
CA ILE A 146 -3.91 -2.21 -0.40
C ILE A 146 -2.72 -1.97 0.53
N GLN A 147 -2.40 -0.70 0.81
CA GLN A 147 -1.43 -0.35 1.84
C GLN A 147 -1.77 -1.06 3.16
N LYS A 148 -0.73 -1.55 3.86
CA LYS A 148 -0.88 -2.24 5.15
C LYS A 148 -1.74 -1.38 6.10
N ASN A 149 -2.85 -1.95 6.56
CA ASN A 149 -3.87 -1.27 7.35
C ASN A 149 -4.48 -2.25 8.35
N ASP A 150 -5.16 -1.72 9.36
CA ASP A 150 -5.77 -2.52 10.45
C ASP A 150 -7.18 -2.99 10.12
N TYR A 151 -7.75 -2.56 8.98
CA TYR A 151 -9.14 -2.83 8.64
C TYR A 151 -9.31 -4.18 7.94
N LYS A 152 -8.74 -4.35 6.74
CA LYS A 152 -8.79 -5.61 5.98
C LYS A 152 -7.48 -5.82 5.20
N PRO A 153 -6.91 -7.04 5.23
CA PRO A 153 -5.74 -7.37 4.43
C PRO A 153 -6.10 -7.43 2.94
N SER A 154 -5.17 -7.07 2.05
CA SER A 154 -5.38 -7.23 0.61
C SER A 154 -5.15 -8.67 0.18
N LYS A 155 -6.06 -9.23 -0.61
CA LYS A 155 -5.93 -10.56 -1.22
C LYS A 155 -4.74 -10.64 -2.19
N TYR A 156 -4.37 -9.51 -2.78
CA TYR A 156 -3.32 -9.41 -3.78
C TYR A 156 -2.16 -8.54 -3.29
N LEU A 157 -0.95 -8.86 -3.75
CA LEU A 157 0.26 -8.05 -3.58
C LEU A 157 0.79 -7.67 -4.96
N LYS A 158 1.37 -6.47 -5.05
CA LYS A 158 1.97 -5.97 -6.27
C LYS A 158 3.39 -6.51 -6.37
N ASP A 159 3.70 -7.12 -7.50
CA ASP A 159 5.02 -7.67 -7.80
C ASP A 159 5.64 -6.84 -8.92
N LYS A 160 6.69 -6.07 -8.62
CA LYS A 160 7.25 -5.13 -9.59
C LYS A 160 8.05 -5.89 -10.64
N ILE A 161 7.91 -5.48 -11.90
CA ILE A 161 8.73 -6.01 -12.98
C ILE A 161 9.97 -5.13 -13.12
N GLN A 162 11.13 -5.77 -13.07
CA GLN A 162 12.43 -5.15 -13.28
C GLN A 162 13.08 -5.71 -14.54
N ILE A 163 13.99 -4.96 -15.15
CA ILE A 163 14.81 -5.43 -16.27
C ILE A 163 16.26 -5.51 -15.82
N CYS A 164 16.89 -6.66 -16.02
CA CYS A 164 18.32 -6.80 -15.76
C CYS A 164 19.14 -6.03 -16.81
N TYR A 165 20.07 -5.17 -16.40
CA TYR A 165 20.94 -4.47 -17.36
C TYR A 165 21.94 -5.40 -18.05
N GLU A 166 22.33 -6.51 -17.40
CA GLU A 166 23.32 -7.44 -17.95
C GLU A 166 22.72 -8.38 -18.99
N CYS A 167 21.58 -9.01 -18.71
CA CYS A 167 20.95 -9.97 -19.63
C CYS A 167 19.73 -9.43 -20.40
N GLY A 168 19.26 -8.21 -20.08
CA GLY A 168 18.13 -7.56 -20.75
C GLY A 168 16.75 -8.18 -20.50
N LYS A 169 16.66 -9.24 -19.69
CA LYS A 169 15.39 -9.94 -19.42
C LYS A 169 14.54 -9.22 -18.36
N GLU A 170 13.23 -9.26 -18.56
CA GLU A 170 12.23 -8.88 -17.55
C GLU A 170 12.16 -9.98 -16.46
N MET A 171 12.09 -9.57 -15.21
CA MET A 171 12.01 -10.44 -14.04
C MET A 171 11.10 -9.83 -12.98
N LYS A 172 10.44 -10.68 -12.20
CA LYS A 172 9.61 -10.25 -11.09
C LYS A 172 10.43 -10.08 -9.82
N GLU A 173 10.08 -9.11 -8.98
CA GLU A 173 10.78 -8.85 -7.71
C GLU A 173 10.69 -10.06 -6.78
N SER A 174 9.59 -10.81 -6.82
CA SER A 174 9.41 -12.07 -6.06
C SER A 174 10.44 -13.15 -6.42
N GLU A 175 10.76 -13.31 -7.72
CA GLU A 175 11.69 -14.32 -8.28
C GLU A 175 13.16 -13.99 -8.00
N MET A 176 13.48 -12.76 -7.62
CA MET A 176 14.86 -12.34 -7.40
C MET A 176 15.46 -12.98 -6.15
N GLY A 177 16.75 -13.30 -6.23
CA GLY A 177 17.51 -13.79 -5.08
C GLY A 177 17.84 -12.66 -4.09
N GLY A 178 18.08 -13.03 -2.83
CA GLY A 178 18.41 -12.09 -1.76
C GLY A 178 19.88 -11.70 -1.76
N VAL A 179 20.17 -10.40 -1.60
CA VAL A 179 21.50 -9.84 -1.34
C VAL A 179 21.52 -9.29 0.08
N PRO A 180 22.59 -9.51 0.86
CA PRO A 180 22.69 -8.96 2.21
C PRO A 180 22.69 -7.42 2.17
N THR A 181 21.99 -6.80 3.12
CA THR A 181 22.01 -5.35 3.31
C THR A 181 23.39 -4.87 3.75
N MET A 182 23.84 -3.71 3.26
CA MET A 182 25.14 -3.16 3.67
C MET A 182 25.20 -2.75 5.14
N MET A 183 24.06 -2.41 5.74
CA MET A 183 23.95 -2.08 7.16
C MET A 183 22.85 -2.95 7.80
N GLY A 184 23.25 -3.88 8.67
CA GLY A 184 22.37 -4.76 9.42
C GLY A 184 22.24 -6.19 8.86
N ASP A 185 21.59 -7.06 9.64
CA ASP A 185 21.37 -8.48 9.34
C ASP A 185 20.12 -8.71 8.46
N GLY A 186 20.03 -7.96 7.37
CA GLY A 186 18.93 -8.00 6.42
C GLY A 186 19.33 -8.59 5.07
N TYR A 187 18.31 -9.00 4.31
CA TYR A 187 18.43 -9.30 2.89
C TYR A 187 17.39 -8.48 2.12
N TYR A 188 17.74 -8.08 0.90
CA TYR A 188 16.82 -7.45 -0.04
C TYR A 188 16.89 -8.16 -1.39
N LYS A 189 15.83 -8.08 -2.18
CA LYS A 189 15.75 -8.70 -3.52
C LYS A 189 16.68 -7.97 -4.48
N GLY A 190 17.73 -8.65 -4.93
CA GLY A 190 18.82 -8.02 -5.68
C GLY A 190 19.68 -8.94 -6.53
N ILE A 191 19.33 -10.22 -6.68
CA ILE A 191 20.03 -11.15 -7.59
C ILE A 191 19.10 -11.50 -8.76
N CYS A 192 19.57 -11.28 -9.99
CA CYS A 192 18.86 -11.69 -11.20
C CYS A 192 18.75 -13.23 -11.25
N PRO A 193 17.54 -13.80 -11.40
CA PRO A 193 17.35 -15.25 -11.44
C PRO A 193 17.90 -15.89 -12.73
N TYR A 194 18.08 -15.13 -13.80
CA TYR A 194 18.51 -15.65 -15.09
C TYR A 194 20.03 -15.69 -15.29
N CYS A 195 20.75 -14.66 -14.84
CA CYS A 195 22.21 -14.55 -15.05
C CYS A 195 23.02 -14.42 -13.76
N GLY A 196 22.37 -14.35 -12.59
CA GLY A 196 23.06 -14.22 -11.30
C GLY A 196 23.65 -12.83 -11.03
N ALA A 197 23.39 -11.84 -11.89
CA ALA A 197 23.80 -10.46 -11.69
C ALA A 197 23.30 -9.95 -10.33
N LYS A 198 24.20 -9.35 -9.54
CA LYS A 198 23.87 -8.83 -8.20
C LYS A 198 23.76 -7.30 -8.24
N GLU A 199 22.86 -6.75 -7.44
CA GLU A 199 22.81 -5.31 -7.20
C GLU A 199 24.12 -4.83 -6.57
N LYS A 200 24.69 -3.79 -7.19
CA LYS A 200 25.88 -3.13 -6.69
C LYS A 200 25.46 -2.04 -5.70
N PRO A 201 26.12 -1.90 -4.55
CA PRO A 201 25.74 -0.93 -3.52
C PRO A 201 25.72 0.53 -3.98
N PHE A 202 26.43 0.87 -5.07
CA PHE A 202 26.50 2.21 -5.63
C PHE A 202 26.24 2.23 -7.15
N GLY A 203 25.53 1.24 -7.69
CA GLY A 203 25.25 1.12 -9.12
C GLY A 203 23.83 0.63 -9.40
N LYS A 204 23.37 0.81 -10.65
CA LYS A 204 22.09 0.24 -11.09
C LYS A 204 22.39 -1.07 -11.82
N SER A 205 22.13 -2.21 -11.18
CA SER A 205 22.18 -3.53 -11.87
C SER A 205 20.84 -3.89 -12.50
N HIS A 206 19.75 -3.29 -12.00
CA HIS A 206 18.39 -3.51 -12.49
C HIS A 206 17.67 -2.18 -12.76
N LYS A 207 16.83 -2.17 -13.78
CA LYS A 207 15.95 -1.07 -14.15
C LYS A 207 14.57 -1.33 -13.60
N THR A 208 14.08 -0.46 -12.72
CA THR A 208 12.67 -0.44 -12.31
C THR A 208 11.81 -0.01 -13.50
N THR A 209 10.72 -0.74 -13.75
CA THR A 209 9.72 -0.38 -14.76
C THR A 209 8.41 0.02 -14.10
N ASP A 210 7.52 0.66 -14.86
CA ASP A 210 6.14 0.94 -14.40
C ASP A 210 5.23 -0.29 -14.51
N LYS A 211 5.73 -1.39 -15.09
CA LYS A 211 4.98 -2.66 -15.18
C LYS A 211 5.03 -3.39 -13.84
N PHE A 212 3.95 -4.07 -13.54
CA PHE A 212 3.83 -4.95 -12.39
C PHE A 212 3.01 -6.18 -12.77
N ASP A 213 3.21 -7.24 -12.02
CA ASP A 213 2.32 -8.38 -11.96
C ASP A 213 1.66 -8.43 -10.58
N VAL A 214 0.72 -9.34 -10.42
CA VAL A 214 -0.08 -9.48 -9.21
C VAL A 214 0.08 -10.89 -8.68
N ILE A 215 0.58 -10.98 -7.44
CA ILE A 215 0.73 -12.25 -6.73
C ILE A 215 -0.35 -12.38 -5.66
N PHE A 216 -0.77 -13.62 -5.39
CA PHE A 216 -1.69 -13.91 -4.31
C PHE A 216 -0.99 -13.71 -2.97
N ASN A 217 -1.62 -12.98 -2.06
CA ASN A 217 -1.04 -12.71 -0.74
C ASN A 217 -0.95 -14.01 0.07
N PRO A 218 0.25 -14.43 0.51
CA PRO A 218 0.42 -15.65 1.30
C PRO A 218 -0.40 -15.69 2.58
N GLN A 219 -0.80 -14.54 3.14
CA GLN A 219 -1.71 -14.45 4.30
C GLN A 219 -3.04 -15.16 4.10
N PHE A 220 -3.49 -15.31 2.85
CA PHE A 220 -4.76 -15.94 2.52
C PHE A 220 -4.63 -17.43 2.21
N LYS A 221 -3.44 -18.01 2.30
CA LYS A 221 -3.28 -19.48 2.21
C LYS A 221 -3.87 -20.15 3.45
N ASP A 222 -4.50 -21.30 3.26
CA ASP A 222 -5.26 -22.02 4.30
C ASP A 222 -4.41 -22.29 5.55
N GLU A 223 -3.16 -22.70 5.37
CA GLU A 223 -2.23 -22.96 6.47
C GLU A 223 -2.00 -21.72 7.34
N VAL A 224 -1.85 -20.55 6.72
CA VAL A 224 -1.62 -19.28 7.43
C VAL A 224 -2.89 -18.84 8.15
N GLN A 225 -4.06 -19.03 7.52
CA GLN A 225 -5.34 -18.72 8.12
C GLN A 225 -5.62 -19.60 9.35
N LYS A 226 -5.36 -20.91 9.27
CA LYS A 226 -5.49 -21.85 10.40
C LYS A 226 -4.57 -21.45 11.57
N ILE A 227 -3.30 -21.18 11.29
CA ILE A 227 -2.35 -20.71 12.32
C ILE A 227 -2.81 -19.39 12.93
N THR A 228 -3.29 -18.45 12.11
CA THR A 228 -3.80 -17.15 12.60
C THR A 228 -5.03 -17.33 13.49
N GLN A 229 -5.94 -18.24 13.15
CA GLN A 229 -7.08 -18.58 14.00
C GLN A 229 -6.64 -19.24 15.31
N LEU A 230 -5.66 -20.14 15.26
CA LEU A 230 -5.09 -20.79 16.44
C LEU A 230 -4.44 -19.78 17.39
N VAL A 231 -3.67 -18.82 16.87
CA VAL A 231 -3.10 -17.70 17.65
C VAL A 231 -4.20 -16.89 18.33
N LYS A 232 -5.28 -16.56 17.62
CA LYS A 232 -6.44 -15.87 18.21
C LYS A 232 -7.14 -16.68 19.30
N GLN A 233 -7.28 -18.00 19.11
CA GLN A 233 -7.86 -18.88 20.11
C GLN A 233 -6.98 -19.01 21.34
N TYR A 234 -5.66 -19.15 21.15
CA TYR A 234 -4.68 -19.18 22.22
C TYR A 234 -4.80 -17.91 23.06
N ASN A 235 -4.75 -16.72 22.45
CA ASN A 235 -4.80 -15.45 23.18
C ASN A 235 -6.08 -15.26 24.00
N LYS A 236 -7.23 -15.80 23.56
CA LYS A 236 -8.48 -15.75 24.32
C LYS A 236 -8.44 -16.51 25.65
N ASN A 237 -7.58 -17.52 25.76
CA ASN A 237 -7.47 -18.37 26.95
C ASN A 237 -6.37 -17.90 27.92
N VAL A 238 -5.71 -16.79 27.61
CA VAL A 238 -4.61 -16.25 28.41
C VAL A 238 -5.15 -15.18 29.35
N GLU A 239 -4.79 -15.26 30.65
CA GLU A 239 -5.24 -14.30 31.67
C GLU A 239 -4.74 -12.88 31.41
N ASN A 240 -3.53 -12.74 30.88
CA ASN A 240 -2.93 -11.46 30.50
C ASN A 240 -2.36 -11.49 29.08
N GLU A 241 -3.17 -11.12 28.09
CA GLU A 241 -2.77 -11.08 26.67
C GLU A 241 -1.50 -10.26 26.41
N ARG A 242 -1.21 -9.23 27.23
CA ARG A 242 0.00 -8.41 27.06
C ARG A 242 1.27 -9.12 27.51
N GLU A 243 1.16 -10.01 28.49
CA GLU A 243 2.34 -10.69 29.07
C GLU A 243 2.56 -12.07 28.50
N ASP A 244 1.48 -12.83 28.30
CA ASP A 244 1.56 -14.26 27.94
C ASP A 244 0.93 -14.56 26.57
N GLY A 245 0.36 -13.54 25.91
CA GLY A 245 -0.15 -13.64 24.56
C GLY A 245 0.95 -13.69 23.51
N ILE A 246 0.58 -14.14 22.32
CA ILE A 246 1.46 -14.24 21.16
C ILE A 246 0.89 -13.47 19.97
N ASN A 247 1.78 -12.98 19.11
CA ASN A 247 1.44 -12.27 17.89
C ASN A 247 1.94 -13.04 16.68
N ILE A 248 1.14 -13.08 15.62
CA ILE A 248 1.57 -13.51 14.29
C ILE A 248 1.66 -12.30 13.37
N PHE A 249 2.76 -12.17 12.63
CA PHE A 249 2.88 -11.17 11.58
C PHE A 249 3.75 -11.67 10.43
N GLN A 250 3.51 -11.09 9.26
CA GLN A 250 4.32 -11.29 8.06
C GLN A 250 5.56 -10.38 8.11
N ASP A 251 6.74 -10.94 7.84
CA ASP A 251 8.00 -10.20 7.79
C ASP A 251 7.90 -9.09 6.72
N LYS A 252 8.49 -7.93 6.99
CA LYS A 252 8.43 -6.76 6.08
C LYS A 252 9.35 -6.93 4.86
N ARG A 253 10.28 -7.87 4.90
CA ARG A 253 11.32 -8.09 3.88
C ARG A 253 11.00 -9.24 2.93
N ASP A 254 10.14 -10.16 3.35
CA ASP A 254 9.72 -11.32 2.55
C ASP A 254 8.27 -11.66 2.88
N ASP A 255 7.38 -11.48 1.90
CA ASP A 255 5.96 -11.73 2.04
C ASP A 255 5.64 -13.22 2.28
N ASN A 256 6.58 -14.13 2.03
CA ASN A 256 6.39 -15.55 2.31
C ASN A 256 6.79 -15.96 3.73
N ILE A 257 7.41 -15.07 4.50
CA ILE A 257 7.89 -15.36 5.86
C ILE A 257 6.90 -14.84 6.90
N PHE A 258 6.54 -15.72 7.82
CA PHE A 258 5.67 -15.44 8.95
C PHE A 258 6.40 -15.74 10.25
N ILE A 259 6.18 -14.87 11.23
CA ILE A 259 6.81 -14.93 12.54
C ILE A 259 5.72 -14.94 13.59
N ILE A 260 5.81 -15.89 14.53
CA ILE A 260 5.05 -15.89 15.77
C ILE A 260 6.01 -15.51 16.90
N GLU A 261 5.68 -14.52 17.72
CA GLU A 261 6.49 -14.07 18.85
C GLU A 261 5.64 -13.71 20.07
N GLU A 262 6.26 -13.67 21.26
CA GLU A 262 5.59 -13.27 22.51
C GLU A 262 5.28 -11.75 22.53
N ASN A 263 4.07 -11.39 22.93
CA ASN A 263 3.62 -9.98 23.01
C ASN A 263 4.47 -9.14 23.95
N LYS A 264 4.90 -9.72 25.08
CA LYS A 264 5.71 -9.05 26.10
C LYS A 264 7.06 -8.58 25.56
N TRP A 265 7.58 -9.29 24.55
CA TRP A 265 8.91 -9.07 23.99
C TRP A 265 8.82 -8.86 22.47
N ASN A 266 7.95 -7.92 22.05
CA ASN A 266 7.86 -7.37 20.68
C ASN A 266 9.15 -6.63 20.24
N ASN A 267 10.32 -7.16 20.56
CA ASN A 267 11.65 -6.69 20.21
C ASN A 267 12.39 -7.72 19.31
N GLY A 268 11.73 -8.81 18.92
CA GLY A 268 12.26 -9.82 17.99
C GLY A 268 13.20 -10.86 18.60
N TYR A 269 13.44 -10.84 19.91
CA TYR A 269 14.36 -11.78 20.58
C TYR A 269 13.69 -13.08 21.04
N ARG A 270 12.36 -13.08 21.22
CA ARG A 270 11.58 -14.27 21.62
C ARG A 270 10.56 -14.68 20.58
N LYS A 271 11.08 -15.12 19.45
CA LYS A 271 10.30 -15.78 18.40
C LYS A 271 9.94 -17.19 18.88
N VAL A 272 8.69 -17.58 18.71
CA VAL A 272 8.18 -18.93 18.96
C VAL A 272 8.45 -19.81 17.75
N ILE A 273 8.04 -19.34 16.57
CA ILE A 273 8.27 -20.04 15.30
C ILE A 273 8.44 -19.03 14.17
N VAL A 274 9.28 -19.37 13.20
CA VAL A 274 9.41 -18.63 11.94
C VAL A 274 9.21 -19.63 10.82
N PHE A 275 8.27 -19.37 9.91
CA PHE A 275 8.00 -20.28 8.80
C PHE A 275 7.97 -19.55 7.47
N ASN A 276 8.46 -20.21 6.42
CA ASN A 276 8.45 -19.73 5.06
C ASN A 276 7.47 -20.58 4.24
N VAL A 277 6.44 -19.92 3.72
CA VAL A 277 5.31 -20.57 3.06
C VAL A 277 5.64 -21.07 1.65
N ASP A 278 6.59 -20.42 0.98
CA ASP A 278 7.02 -20.80 -0.36
C ASP A 278 7.99 -21.99 -0.30
N LYS A 279 8.98 -21.92 0.58
CA LYS A 279 9.98 -22.98 0.78
C LYS A 279 9.46 -24.18 1.56
N LYS A 280 8.28 -24.09 2.18
CA LYS A 280 7.71 -25.11 3.06
C LYS A 280 8.67 -25.54 4.16
N VAL A 281 9.23 -24.55 4.85
CA VAL A 281 10.18 -24.78 5.95
C VAL A 281 9.85 -23.92 7.17
N TYR A 282 10.18 -24.40 8.35
CA TYR A 282 10.04 -23.62 9.58
C TYR A 282 11.22 -23.82 10.53
N LYS A 283 11.38 -22.85 11.43
CA LYS A 283 12.43 -22.83 12.45
C LYS A 283 11.80 -22.55 13.81
N ILE A 284 12.19 -23.36 14.79
CA ILE A 284 11.74 -23.24 16.17
C ILE A 284 12.56 -22.18 16.91
N GLY A 285 11.87 -21.40 17.73
CA GLY A 285 12.45 -20.46 18.67
C GLY A 285 13.22 -21.12 19.81
N VAL A 286 14.31 -20.51 20.25
CA VAL A 286 15.26 -21.10 21.23
C VAL A 286 14.64 -21.35 22.61
N PHE A 287 13.55 -20.67 22.95
CA PHE A 287 13.02 -20.62 24.32
C PHE A 287 11.65 -21.30 24.49
N TRP A 288 11.16 -22.03 23.48
CA TRP A 288 9.74 -22.43 23.39
C TRP A 288 9.49 -23.90 22.99
N GLU A 289 10.41 -24.82 23.29
CA GLU A 289 10.28 -26.24 22.92
C GLU A 289 8.93 -26.86 23.33
N ASP A 290 8.43 -26.56 24.53
CA ASP A 290 7.22 -27.20 25.09
C ASP A 290 5.88 -26.69 24.53
N ARG A 291 5.88 -25.57 23.80
CA ARG A 291 4.65 -24.88 23.34
C ARG A 291 4.59 -24.67 21.83
N VAL A 292 5.63 -25.12 21.12
CA VAL A 292 5.73 -25.02 19.65
C VAL A 292 4.99 -26.16 18.96
N GLU A 293 4.79 -27.30 19.63
CA GLU A 293 4.15 -28.50 19.07
C GLU A 293 2.79 -28.18 18.42
N LEU A 294 1.95 -27.39 19.09
CA LEU A 294 0.63 -26.99 18.59
C LEU A 294 0.68 -26.30 17.22
N PHE A 295 1.67 -25.43 17.00
CA PHE A 295 1.84 -24.72 15.72
C PHE A 295 2.61 -25.58 14.70
N ALA A 296 3.58 -26.35 15.16
CA ALA A 296 4.37 -27.25 14.33
C ALA A 296 3.51 -28.35 13.72
N ASP A 297 2.50 -28.86 14.44
CA ASP A 297 1.63 -29.93 13.94
C ASP A 297 0.78 -29.45 12.76
N ILE A 298 0.23 -28.23 12.82
CA ILE A 298 -0.42 -27.61 11.65
C ILE A 298 0.58 -27.49 10.49
N LEU A 299 1.80 -27.03 10.73
CA LEU A 299 2.79 -26.90 9.65
C LEU A 299 3.15 -28.28 9.04
N LYS A 300 3.27 -29.34 9.85
CA LYS A 300 3.50 -30.70 9.38
C LYS A 300 2.34 -31.23 8.54
N GLU A 301 1.09 -30.95 8.89
CA GLU A 301 -0.09 -31.31 8.06
C GLU A 301 0.01 -30.73 6.64
N TYR A 302 0.68 -29.59 6.48
CA TYR A 302 0.92 -28.93 5.20
C TYR A 302 2.30 -29.22 4.61
N ASN A 303 2.95 -30.32 5.03
CA ASN A 303 4.24 -30.81 4.54
C ASN A 303 5.41 -29.82 4.74
N TYR A 304 5.45 -29.09 5.85
CA TYR A 304 6.61 -28.26 6.15
C TYR A 304 7.73 -29.07 6.82
N GLU A 305 8.97 -28.77 6.44
CA GLU A 305 10.17 -29.36 7.03
C GLU A 305 10.79 -28.43 8.08
N ILE A 306 11.32 -29.01 9.16
CA ILE A 306 12.05 -28.24 10.17
C ILE A 306 13.48 -27.97 9.67
N ILE A 307 13.88 -26.70 9.72
CA ILE A 307 15.29 -26.32 9.57
C ILE A 307 15.84 -26.18 10.99
N ASP A 308 16.42 -27.27 11.47
CA ASP A 308 17.19 -27.24 12.71
C ASP A 308 18.37 -26.27 12.59
N LYS A 309 18.73 -25.70 13.75
CA LYS A 309 19.85 -24.77 13.87
C LYS A 309 21.18 -25.40 13.48
#